data_AF-A0A351FWE2-F1
#
_entry.id   AF-A0A351FWE2-F1
#
_cell.length_a   1.000
_cell.length_b   1.000
_cell.length_c   1.000
_cell.angle_alpha   90.00
_cell.angle_beta   90.00
_cell.angle_gamma   90.00
#
_symmetry.space_group_name_H-M   'P 1'
#
loop_
_entity.id
_entity.type
_entity.pdbx_description
1 polymer ?
#
loop_
_entity_poly.entity_id
_entity_poly.type
_entity_poly.pdbx_seq_one_letter_code
_entity_poly.pdbx_strand_id
1 'polypeptide(L)'
;MIPSDEDGDEEEVEVEMDTVAEPVAEPKVDFAQAESPAAAVSAVQGIPTPKVVNEPMAPPIEDAHQLGAIFYQLNSVLDEDRVIELQMDNDETIVADKIALTLSQSEYAVLSRVDEDEVTSIITVPWSSVKRATIRKVTELPDGWFR
;
A
#
# COMPACT_ATOMS: atom_id res chain seq x y z
N MET A 1 -8.75 -54.62 -19.12
CA MET A 1 -8.20 -55.14 -17.85
C MET A 1 -7.93 -53.95 -16.97
N ILE A 2 -8.70 -53.80 -15.91
CA ILE A 2 -8.43 -52.94 -14.74
C ILE A 2 -8.46 -53.90 -13.54
N PRO A 3 -7.47 -53.80 -12.65
CA PRO A 3 -7.73 -53.50 -11.24
C PRO A 3 -6.82 -52.32 -10.81
N SER A 4 -7.34 -51.28 -10.15
CA SER A 4 -7.74 -51.22 -8.73
C SER A 4 -6.55 -51.38 -7.81
N ASP A 5 -6.30 -50.33 -7.02
CA ASP A 5 -6.06 -50.29 -5.57
C ASP A 5 -5.87 -48.78 -5.24
N GLU A 6 -6.73 -48.17 -4.42
CA GLU A 6 -6.57 -48.09 -2.95
C GLU A 6 -5.25 -47.34 -2.64
N ASP A 7 -5.24 -46.17 -2.01
CA ASP A 7 -5.92 -45.79 -0.78
C ASP A 7 -6.12 -44.28 -0.70
N GLY A 8 -7.27 -43.89 -0.17
CA GLY A 8 -7.42 -42.61 0.49
C GLY A 8 -6.79 -42.68 1.87
N ASP A 9 -6.04 -41.66 2.23
CA ASP A 9 -5.81 -41.33 3.64
C ASP A 9 -6.21 -39.87 3.83
N GLU A 10 -7.43 -39.73 4.34
CA GLU A 10 -7.96 -38.53 4.96
C GLU A 10 -7.38 -38.48 6.38
N GLU A 11 -6.16 -37.94 6.53
CA GLU A 11 -5.69 -37.57 7.87
C GLU A 11 -6.30 -36.22 8.26
N GLU A 12 -7.47 -36.31 8.90
CA GLU A 12 -8.01 -35.30 9.79
C GLU A 12 -6.99 -35.06 10.92
N VAL A 13 -6.36 -33.89 10.94
CA VAL A 13 -5.61 -33.43 12.12
C VAL A 13 -6.36 -32.28 12.75
N GLU A 14 -6.80 -32.53 13.98
CA GLU A 14 -7.65 -31.72 14.81
C GLU A 14 -7.14 -30.29 14.97
N VAL A 15 -8.05 -29.34 14.77
CA VAL A 15 -7.84 -27.92 15.06
C VAL A 15 -8.00 -27.74 16.57
N GLU A 16 -6.90 -27.66 17.31
CA GLU A 16 -6.95 -27.10 18.67
C GLU A 16 -7.11 -25.58 18.59
N MET A 17 -8.37 -25.13 18.57
CA MET A 17 -8.73 -23.74 18.84
C MET A 17 -8.57 -23.48 20.34
N ASP A 18 -7.37 -23.09 20.77
CA ASP A 18 -7.21 -22.48 22.10
C ASP A 18 -7.54 -20.99 22.01
N THR A 19 -8.83 -20.69 22.17
CA THR A 19 -9.33 -19.35 22.43
C THR A 19 -9.02 -18.94 23.86
N VAL A 20 -7.91 -18.22 24.06
CA VAL A 20 -7.75 -17.34 25.22
C VAL A 20 -7.80 -15.90 24.76
N ALA A 21 -9.01 -15.37 24.71
CA ALA A 21 -9.24 -13.94 24.65
C ALA A 21 -9.02 -13.35 26.06
N GLU A 22 -7.85 -12.76 26.29
CA GLU A 22 -7.66 -11.88 27.44
C GLU A 22 -8.34 -10.53 27.17
N PRO A 23 -9.30 -10.07 28.00
CA PRO A 23 -9.84 -8.72 27.88
C PRO A 23 -8.80 -7.73 28.43
N VAL A 24 -7.93 -7.22 27.55
CA VAL A 24 -7.05 -6.10 27.91
C VAL A 24 -7.86 -4.82 27.89
N ALA A 25 -7.85 -4.16 29.04
CA ALA A 25 -8.72 -3.08 29.46
C ALA A 25 -8.85 -1.91 28.46
N GLU A 26 -10.08 -1.46 28.29
CA GLU A 26 -10.43 -0.19 27.64
C GLU A 26 -9.74 0.98 28.36
N PRO A 27 -8.99 1.86 27.67
CA PRO A 27 -8.63 3.13 28.22
C PRO A 27 -9.88 4.01 28.32
N LYS A 28 -10.30 4.29 29.56
CA LYS A 28 -11.30 5.31 29.87
C LYS A 28 -10.86 6.64 29.27
N VAL A 29 -11.62 7.11 28.29
CA VAL A 29 -11.50 8.48 27.77
C VAL A 29 -12.20 9.39 28.78
N ASP A 30 -11.44 9.96 29.70
CA ASP A 30 -11.93 11.04 30.56
C ASP A 30 -12.16 12.29 29.69
N PHE A 31 -13.43 12.54 29.35
CA PHE A 31 -13.89 13.81 28.80
C PHE A 31 -13.81 14.89 29.88
N ALA A 32 -12.61 15.42 30.11
CA ALA A 32 -12.43 16.64 30.85
C ALA A 32 -12.80 17.82 29.95
N GLN A 33 -14.08 18.17 30.02
CA GLN A 33 -14.65 19.46 29.62
C GLN A 33 -13.86 20.58 30.32
N ALA A 34 -13.00 21.28 29.57
CA ALA A 34 -12.37 22.51 30.03
C ALA A 34 -12.83 23.65 29.12
N GLU A 35 -13.91 24.30 29.57
CA GLU A 35 -14.32 25.60 29.08
C GLU A 35 -13.17 26.61 29.27
N SER A 36 -12.92 27.39 28.22
CA SER A 36 -12.06 28.56 28.26
C SER A 36 -12.56 29.55 29.33
N PRO A 37 -11.65 30.26 30.02
CA PRO A 37 -11.46 31.63 29.56
C PRO A 37 -10.00 32.11 29.62
N ALA A 38 -9.71 32.99 28.66
CA ALA A 38 -8.50 33.79 28.56
C ALA A 38 -8.20 34.60 29.84
N ALA A 39 -6.92 34.67 30.22
CA ALA A 39 -6.10 35.89 30.18
C ALA A 39 -4.85 35.79 31.09
N ALA A 40 -3.69 36.04 30.46
CA ALA A 40 -2.46 36.63 31.03
C ALA A 40 -1.71 35.77 32.10
N VAL A 41 -0.39 35.68 32.19
CA VAL A 41 0.70 36.66 31.99
C VAL A 41 2.02 35.87 31.79
N SER A 42 2.83 36.33 30.84
CA SER A 42 4.31 36.34 30.77
C SER A 42 5.19 35.31 31.51
N ALA A 43 6.12 34.75 30.71
CA ALA A 43 7.52 34.42 31.03
C ALA A 43 7.84 33.13 31.83
N VAL A 44 8.06 32.01 31.11
CA VAL A 44 9.11 31.01 31.42
C VAL A 44 9.68 30.43 30.12
N GLN A 45 10.98 30.18 30.16
CA GLN A 45 11.91 29.68 29.17
C GLN A 45 11.45 28.48 28.32
N GLY A 46 11.75 28.56 27.01
CA GLY A 46 12.48 27.50 26.32
C GLY A 46 11.81 26.14 26.15
N ILE A 47 10.59 26.10 25.60
CA ILE A 47 10.09 24.87 24.96
C ILE A 47 10.50 24.96 23.48
N PRO A 48 11.28 24.01 22.93
CA PRO A 48 11.46 23.96 21.48
C PRO A 48 10.09 23.63 20.89
N THR A 49 9.42 24.64 20.33
CA THR A 49 8.27 24.41 19.45
C THR A 49 8.70 23.40 18.41
N PRO A 50 7.98 22.27 18.23
CA PRO A 50 8.20 21.44 17.07
C PRO A 50 8.01 22.38 15.88
N LYS A 51 9.06 22.53 15.06
CA LYS A 51 8.88 23.11 13.72
C LYS A 51 7.81 22.23 13.10
N VAL A 52 6.59 22.76 12.97
CA VAL A 52 5.65 22.27 11.99
C VAL A 52 6.38 22.49 10.67
N VAL A 53 7.06 21.44 10.22
CA VAL A 53 7.49 21.35 8.84
C VAL A 53 6.17 21.32 8.10
N ASN A 54 5.70 22.49 7.69
CA ASN A 54 4.81 22.58 6.54
C ASN A 54 5.67 22.03 5.40
N GLU A 55 5.69 20.70 5.26
CA GLU A 55 6.12 20.10 4.01
C GLU A 55 5.28 20.79 2.95
N PRO A 56 5.92 21.36 1.91
CA PRO A 56 5.16 21.94 0.82
C PRO A 56 4.27 20.83 0.27
N MET A 57 2.98 20.92 0.57
CA MET A 57 1.96 20.08 -0.05
C MET A 57 2.14 20.32 -1.54
N ALA A 58 2.63 19.28 -2.25
CA ALA A 58 2.86 19.38 -3.67
C ALA A 58 1.57 19.89 -4.31
N PRO A 59 1.65 20.88 -5.22
CA PRO A 59 0.45 21.45 -5.83
C PRO A 59 -0.40 20.31 -6.40
N PRO A 60 -1.74 20.38 -6.26
CA PRO A 60 -2.61 19.42 -6.91
C PRO A 60 -2.28 19.41 -8.40
N ILE A 61 -1.97 18.22 -8.92
CA ILE A 61 -1.61 18.03 -10.31
C ILE A 61 -2.90 18.24 -11.11
N GLU A 62 -3.08 19.42 -11.69
CA GLU A 62 -4.32 19.82 -12.39
C GLU A 62 -4.65 18.89 -13.58
N ASP A 63 -3.67 18.09 -14.04
CA ASP A 63 -3.79 17.17 -15.17
C ASP A 63 -3.48 15.70 -14.83
N ALA A 64 -3.57 15.27 -13.57
CA ALA A 64 -3.32 13.85 -13.25
C ALA A 64 -4.45 12.95 -13.79
N HIS A 65 -4.09 11.85 -14.44
CA HIS A 65 -5.06 10.82 -14.82
C HIS A 65 -5.70 10.19 -13.57
N GLN A 66 -7.00 9.90 -13.63
CA GLN A 66 -7.75 9.34 -12.50
C GLN A 66 -7.18 8.00 -12.02
N LEU A 67 -6.73 7.14 -12.95
CA LEU A 67 -6.07 5.90 -12.58
C LEU A 67 -4.75 6.14 -11.85
N GLY A 68 -4.00 7.20 -12.19
CA GLY A 68 -2.77 7.56 -11.49
C GLY A 68 -3.03 7.98 -10.05
N ALA A 69 -4.08 8.75 -9.80
CA ALA A 69 -4.49 9.12 -8.45
C ALA A 69 -4.92 7.91 -7.62
N ILE A 70 -5.72 7.01 -8.20
CA ILE A 70 -6.14 5.75 -7.55
C ILE A 70 -4.92 4.87 -7.26
N PHE A 71 -4.02 4.70 -8.24
CA PHE A 71 -2.79 3.93 -8.07
C PHE A 71 -1.98 4.47 -6.90
N TYR A 72 -1.74 5.78 -6.85
CA TYR A 72 -0.97 6.39 -5.77
C TYR A 72 -1.61 6.18 -4.41
N GLN A 73 -2.92 6.39 -4.32
CA GLN A 73 -3.63 6.21 -3.06
C GLN A 73 -3.58 4.75 -2.59
N LEU A 74 -3.78 3.79 -3.50
CA LEU A 74 -3.67 2.37 -3.19
C LEU A 74 -2.25 2.01 -2.77
N ASN A 75 -1.25 2.39 -3.56
CA ASN A 75 0.17 2.11 -3.29
C ASN A 75 0.62 2.70 -1.94
N SER A 76 0.07 3.84 -1.50
CA SER A 76 0.37 4.45 -0.20
C SER A 76 -0.18 3.68 1.01
N VAL A 77 -1.12 2.74 0.80
CA VAL A 77 -1.76 1.93 1.85
C VAL A 77 -1.55 0.43 1.65
N LEU A 78 -0.76 0.02 0.66
CA LEU A 78 -0.41 -1.38 0.48
C LEU A 78 0.60 -1.81 1.54
N ASP A 79 0.37 -2.99 2.10
CA ASP A 79 1.33 -3.69 2.94
C ASP A 79 2.46 -4.26 2.06
N GLU A 80 3.62 -4.55 2.67
CA GLU A 80 4.82 -5.05 1.97
C GLU A 80 4.62 -6.39 1.23
N ASP A 81 3.55 -7.13 1.56
CA ASP A 81 3.21 -8.40 0.92
C ASP A 81 2.35 -8.24 -0.34
N ARG A 82 2.02 -7.00 -0.75
CA ARG A 82 1.15 -6.72 -1.90
C ARG A 82 1.74 -5.71 -2.86
N VAL A 83 1.42 -5.91 -4.13
CA VAL A 83 1.86 -5.06 -5.23
C VAL A 83 0.71 -4.73 -6.17
N ILE A 84 0.90 -3.69 -6.98
CA ILE A 84 -0.01 -3.37 -8.08
C ILE A 84 0.56 -3.93 -9.38
N GLU A 85 -0.16 -4.89 -9.95
CA GLU A 85 0.08 -5.46 -11.27
C GLU A 85 -0.74 -4.70 -12.31
N LEU A 86 -0.07 -4.18 -13.33
CA LEU A 86 -0.68 -3.56 -14.51
C LEU A 86 -0.61 -4.55 -15.67
N GLN A 87 -1.79 -4.97 -16.13
CA GLN A 87 -1.93 -5.73 -17.36
C GLN A 87 -2.11 -4.76 -18.52
N MET A 88 -1.24 -4.88 -19.51
CA MET A 88 -1.19 -4.04 -20.69
C MET A 88 -2.08 -4.60 -21.82
N ASP A 89 -2.35 -3.79 -22.84
CA ASP A 89 -3.15 -4.16 -24.01
C ASP A 89 -2.43 -5.14 -24.96
N ASN A 90 -1.11 -5.16 -24.92
CA ASN A 90 -0.21 -6.10 -25.60
C ASN A 90 0.01 -7.43 -24.84
N ASP A 91 -0.79 -7.69 -23.80
CA ASP A 91 -0.67 -8.82 -22.87
C ASP A 91 0.63 -8.85 -22.04
N GLU A 92 1.44 -7.78 -22.06
CA GLU A 92 2.54 -7.57 -21.13
C GLU A 92 2.00 -7.30 -19.72
N THR A 93 2.78 -7.71 -18.71
CA THR A 93 2.47 -7.44 -17.31
C THR A 93 3.61 -6.67 -16.69
N ILE A 94 3.27 -5.55 -16.03
CA ILE A 94 4.20 -4.68 -15.32
C ILE A 94 3.81 -4.70 -13.86
N VAL A 95 4.71 -5.11 -12.98
CA VAL A 95 4.52 -4.88 -11.54
C VAL A 95 5.23 -3.59 -11.18
N ALA A 96 4.43 -2.62 -10.74
CA ALA A 96 4.92 -1.31 -10.37
C ALA A 96 5.15 -1.25 -8.86
N ASP A 97 6.33 -0.78 -8.49
CA ASP A 97 6.75 -0.54 -7.11
C ASP A 97 6.17 0.80 -6.63
N LYS A 98 6.50 1.91 -7.30
CA LYS A 98 6.02 3.26 -6.96
C LYS A 98 5.57 4.02 -8.20
N ILE A 99 4.73 5.03 -7.98
CA ILE A 99 4.37 6.03 -8.99
C ILE A 99 4.99 7.38 -8.64
N ALA A 100 5.66 8.00 -9.62
CA ALA A 100 6.09 9.39 -9.52
C ALA A 100 4.93 10.29 -9.98
N LEU A 101 3.98 10.55 -9.08
CA LEU A 101 2.79 11.35 -9.41
C LEU A 101 3.14 12.70 -10.04
N THR A 102 4.12 13.41 -9.48
CA THR A 102 4.54 14.74 -9.96
C THR A 102 5.10 14.74 -11.38
N LEU A 103 5.58 13.58 -11.86
CA LEU A 103 6.10 13.40 -13.22
C LEU A 103 5.06 12.75 -14.15
N SER A 104 3.99 12.19 -13.59
CA SER A 104 2.91 11.57 -14.34
C SER A 104 1.94 12.63 -14.84
N GLN A 105 1.35 12.38 -16.01
CA GLN A 105 0.41 13.30 -16.66
C GLN A 105 -0.92 12.58 -16.98
N SER A 106 -1.82 13.28 -17.66
CA SER A 106 -3.13 12.76 -18.05
C SER A 106 -3.02 11.60 -19.05
N GLU A 107 -1.96 11.57 -19.85
CA GLU A 107 -1.77 10.57 -20.91
C GLU A 107 -0.86 9.40 -20.51
N TYR A 108 0.00 9.57 -19.52
CA TYR A 108 0.96 8.55 -19.09
C TYR A 108 1.31 8.59 -17.60
N ALA A 109 1.75 7.44 -17.10
CA ALA A 109 2.31 7.23 -15.77
C ALA A 109 3.84 7.16 -15.83
N VAL A 110 4.53 7.68 -14.82
CA VAL A 110 5.94 7.41 -14.57
C VAL A 110 6.04 6.52 -13.34
N LEU A 111 6.56 5.30 -13.52
CA LEU A 111 6.56 4.24 -12.52
C LEU A 111 7.98 3.75 -12.26
N SER A 112 8.28 3.33 -11.03
CA SER A 112 9.40 2.44 -10.75
C SER A 112 8.92 0.99 -10.80
N ARG A 113 9.79 0.09 -11.26
CA ARG A 113 9.66 -1.37 -11.12
C ARG A 113 10.98 -1.94 -10.68
N VAL A 114 10.93 -3.05 -9.95
CA VAL A 114 12.11 -3.85 -9.61
C VAL A 114 12.15 -5.03 -10.57
N ASP A 115 13.28 -5.18 -11.26
CA ASP A 115 13.54 -6.29 -12.17
C ASP A 115 14.13 -7.49 -11.43
N GLU A 116 14.25 -8.62 -12.12
CA GLU A 116 14.73 -9.91 -11.55
C GLU A 116 16.12 -9.83 -10.91
N ASP A 117 16.94 -8.88 -11.37
CA ASP A 117 18.30 -8.63 -10.88
C ASP A 117 18.35 -7.60 -9.74
N GLU A 118 17.23 -7.32 -9.07
CA GLU A 118 17.08 -6.27 -8.05
C GLU A 118 17.37 -4.85 -8.59
N VAL A 119 17.41 -4.70 -9.91
CA VAL A 119 17.60 -3.42 -10.57
C VAL A 119 16.29 -2.65 -10.55
N THR A 120 16.31 -1.46 -9.96
CA THR A 120 15.16 -0.55 -10.03
C THR A 120 15.22 0.24 -11.33
N SER A 121 14.23 0.03 -12.19
CA SER A 121 14.07 0.71 -13.48
C SER A 121 12.94 1.73 -13.39
N ILE A 122 13.12 2.89 -14.04
CA ILE A 122 12.07 3.90 -14.20
C ILE A 122 11.50 3.75 -15.61
N ILE A 123 10.18 3.62 -15.71
CA ILE A 123 9.47 3.42 -16.97
C ILE A 123 8.32 4.42 -17.13
N THR A 124 7.96 4.66 -18.39
CA THR A 124 6.78 5.46 -18.74
C THR A 124 5.74 4.57 -19.37
N VAL A 125 4.52 4.60 -18.84
CA VAL A 125 3.41 3.76 -19.30
C VAL A 125 2.25 4.63 -19.74
N PRO A 126 1.83 4.59 -21.03
CA PRO A 126 0.62 5.27 -21.47
C PRO A 126 -0.61 4.72 -20.73
N TRP A 127 -1.48 5.58 -20.23
CA TRP A 127 -2.71 5.09 -19.58
C TRP A 127 -3.63 4.38 -20.56
N SER A 128 -3.58 4.75 -21.83
CA SER A 128 -4.34 4.13 -22.92
C SER A 128 -3.96 2.67 -23.19
N SER A 129 -2.75 2.25 -22.82
CA SER A 129 -2.31 0.85 -22.97
C SER A 129 -2.56 0.01 -21.71
N VAL A 130 -3.05 0.60 -20.61
CA VAL A 130 -3.41 -0.16 -19.41
C VAL A 130 -4.79 -0.76 -19.58
N LYS A 131 -4.85 -2.09 -19.69
CA LYS A 131 -6.11 -2.85 -19.81
C LYS A 131 -6.76 -3.08 -18.45
N ARG A 132 -5.95 -3.37 -17.43
CA ARG A 132 -6.43 -3.67 -16.06
C ARG A 132 -5.32 -3.43 -15.04
N ALA A 133 -5.69 -2.93 -13.86
CA ALA A 133 -4.84 -2.93 -12.66
C ALA A 133 -5.39 -3.92 -11.63
N THR A 134 -4.51 -4.71 -11.00
CA THR A 134 -4.88 -5.72 -9.99
C THR A 134 -3.93 -5.61 -8.80
N ILE A 135 -4.46 -5.73 -7.58
CA ILE A 135 -3.62 -5.90 -6.39
C ILE A 135 -3.40 -7.40 -6.19
N ARG A 136 -2.14 -7.84 -6.12
CA ARG A 136 -1.76 -9.24 -5.90
C ARG A 136 -0.84 -9.36 -4.70
N LYS A 137 -0.82 -10.55 -4.11
CA LYS A 137 0.22 -10.89 -3.13
C LYS A 137 1.54 -11.13 -3.84
N VAL A 138 2.64 -10.71 -3.22
CA VAL A 138 4.01 -10.92 -3.73
C VAL A 138 4.27 -12.41 -3.97
N THR A 139 3.74 -13.29 -3.12
CA THR A 139 3.89 -14.75 -3.25
C THR A 139 3.17 -15.37 -4.45
N GLU A 140 2.30 -14.62 -5.13
CA GLU A 140 1.58 -15.07 -6.33
C GLU A 140 2.27 -14.63 -7.63
N LEU A 141 3.35 -13.87 -7.53
CA LEU A 141 4.12 -13.39 -8.67
C LEU A 141 5.14 -14.45 -9.12
N PRO A 142 5.58 -14.41 -10.39
CA PRO A 142 6.69 -15.23 -10.84
C PRO A 142 7.95 -15.03 -9.98
N ASP A 143 8.65 -16.13 -9.69
CA ASP A 143 9.91 -16.08 -8.95
C ASP A 143 10.90 -15.11 -9.60
N GLY A 144 11.50 -14.23 -8.80
CA GLY A 144 12.52 -13.27 -9.23
C GLY A 144 12.05 -11.82 -9.20
N TRP A 145 10.75 -11.53 -9.26
CA TRP A 145 10.30 -10.13 -9.37
C TRP A 145 10.40 -9.36 -8.04
N PHE A 146 10.42 -10.07 -6.91
CA PHE A 146 10.51 -9.51 -5.57
C PHE A 146 11.24 -10.52 -4.65
N ARG A 147 12.22 -10.04 -3.88
CA ARG A 147 12.90 -10.78 -2.80
C ARG A 147 13.14 -9.89 -1.60
#